data_AF-A0A5A7RE61-F1
#
_entry.id   AF-A0A5A7RE61-F1
#
_cell.length_a   1.000
_cell.length_b   1.000
_cell.length_c   1.000
_cell.angle_alpha   90.00
_cell.angle_beta   90.00
_cell.angle_gamma   90.00
#
_symmetry.space_group_name_H-M   'P 1'
#
loop_
_entity.id
_entity.type
_entity.pdbx_description
1 polymer ?
#
loop_
_entity_poly.entity_id
_entity_poly.type
_entity_poly.pdbx_seq_one_letter_code
_entity_poly.pdbx_strand_id
1 'polypeptide(L)'
;MCSFIILFQVEATLCLVGSSSKSSEYRPINISVKFYSDHECKIKVSTTDFFPQLKVDAAIVSFKLKKAADYPCVSSTKSFFSMVMSRIFDIHKCWLLIST
;
A
#
# COMPACT_ATOMS: atom_id res chain seq x y z
N MET A 1 -8.96 10.21 -15.45
CA MET A 1 -8.13 9.17 -14.80
C MET A 1 -7.89 9.65 -13.38
N CYS A 2 -8.34 8.91 -12.37
CA CYS A 2 -8.33 9.39 -10.99
C CYS A 2 -6.93 9.24 -10.38
N SER A 3 -6.40 10.32 -9.81
CA SER A 3 -5.13 10.31 -9.08
C SER A 3 -5.36 10.92 -7.71
N PHE A 4 -4.69 10.38 -6.70
CA PHE A 4 -4.74 10.91 -5.35
C PHE A 4 -3.33 10.96 -4.76
N ILE A 5 -3.13 11.87 -3.84
CA ILE A 5 -1.83 12.11 -3.19
C ILE A 5 -2.04 11.90 -1.70
N ILE A 6 -1.20 11.07 -1.09
CA ILE A 6 -1.26 10.76 0.34
C ILE A 6 0.10 11.03 0.96
N LEU A 7 0.09 11.60 2.16
CA LEU A 7 1.25 11.73 3.02
C LEU A 7 1.32 10.49 3.93
N PHE A 8 2.44 9.76 3.86
CA PHE A 8 2.71 8.61 4.69
C PHE A 8 3.94 8.86 5.56
N GLN A 9 4.05 8.18 6.70
CA GLN A 9 5.35 8.04 7.37
C GLN A 9 6.34 7.37 6.42
N VAL A 10 7.62 7.74 6.49
CA VAL A 10 8.66 7.21 5.58
C VAL A 10 8.75 5.68 5.65
N GLU A 11 8.70 5.07 6.84
CA GLU A 11 8.69 3.60 6.97
C GLU A 11 7.47 2.95 6.30
N ALA A 12 6.29 3.53 6.50
CA ALA A 12 5.06 3.04 5.87
C ALA A 12 5.14 3.17 4.33
N THR A 13 5.77 4.24 3.84
CA THR A 13 6.01 4.44 2.40
C THR A 13 6.94 3.36 1.84
N LEU A 14 8.04 3.06 2.53
CA LEU A 14 8.97 2.00 2.11
C LEU A 14 8.27 0.64 2.08
N CYS A 15 7.46 0.35 3.10
CA CYS A 15 6.66 -0.86 3.18
C CYS A 15 5.69 -0.96 1.98
N LEU A 16 4.98 0.14 1.66
CA LEU A 16 3.87 0.17 0.70
C LEU A 16 4.29 0.32 -0.78
N VAL A 17 5.38 1.05 -1.03
CA VAL A 17 5.82 1.52 -2.35
C VAL A 17 7.21 0.98 -2.71
N GLY A 18 8.08 0.84 -1.70
CA GLY A 18 9.52 0.59 -1.86
C GLY A 18 9.93 -0.88 -2.01
N SER A 19 9.04 -1.83 -1.73
CA SER A 19 9.40 -3.25 -1.79
C SER A 19 9.44 -3.76 -3.24
N SER A 20 10.64 -4.11 -3.68
CA SER A 20 10.84 -5.02 -4.80
C SER A 20 10.18 -6.36 -4.48
N SER A 21 9.60 -7.03 -5.48
CA SER A 21 8.94 -8.34 -5.31
C SER A 21 9.88 -9.44 -4.78
N LYS A 22 11.19 -9.17 -4.73
CA LYS A 22 12.24 -10.05 -4.21
C LYS A 22 12.71 -9.71 -2.79
N SER A 23 12.17 -8.68 -2.15
CA SER A 23 12.52 -8.33 -0.76
C SER A 23 11.69 -9.14 0.23
N SER A 24 12.30 -9.54 1.35
CA SER A 24 11.61 -10.20 2.47
C SER A 24 10.53 -9.33 3.14
N GLU A 25 10.51 -8.04 2.82
CA GLU A 25 9.54 -7.04 3.31
C GLU A 25 8.31 -6.91 2.42
N TYR A 26 8.19 -7.71 1.35
CA TYR A 26 7.05 -7.66 0.44
C TYR A 26 5.76 -8.16 1.13
N ARG A 27 4.91 -7.22 1.53
CA ARG A 27 3.62 -7.47 2.18
C ARG A 27 2.54 -7.64 1.11
N PRO A 28 1.42 -8.34 1.41
CA PRO A 28 0.38 -8.51 0.42
C PRO A 28 -0.33 -7.20 0.04
N ILE A 29 -0.27 -6.15 0.89
CA ILE A 29 -0.76 -4.81 0.51
C ILE A 29 -0.03 -4.22 -0.71
N ASN A 30 1.24 -4.59 -0.92
CA ASN A 30 2.05 -4.11 -2.05
C ASN A 30 1.58 -4.72 -3.37
N ILE A 31 1.01 -5.93 -3.30
CA ILE A 31 0.37 -6.59 -4.42
C ILE A 31 -0.87 -5.81 -4.84
N SER A 32 -1.73 -5.44 -3.89
CA SER A 32 -2.92 -4.63 -4.16
C SER A 32 -2.55 -3.28 -4.76
N VAL A 33 -1.59 -2.57 -4.17
CA VAL A 33 -1.17 -1.25 -4.65
C VAL A 33 -0.63 -1.31 -6.07
N LYS A 34 0.24 -2.28 -6.40
CA LYS A 34 0.75 -2.47 -7.78
C LYS A 34 -0.32 -2.91 -8.77
N PHE A 35 -1.30 -3.70 -8.32
CA PHE A 35 -2.38 -4.20 -9.17
C PHE A 35 -3.33 -3.08 -9.59
N TYR A 36 -3.76 -2.23 -8.64
CA TYR A 36 -4.76 -1.19 -8.88
C TYR A 36 -4.17 0.16 -9.28
N SER A 37 -2.89 0.42 -9.01
CA SER A 37 -2.28 1.72 -9.24
C SER A 37 -0.83 1.65 -9.68
N ASP A 38 -0.40 2.72 -10.34
CA ASP A 38 1.01 3.08 -10.42
C ASP A 38 1.29 4.11 -9.33
N HIS A 39 2.43 3.97 -8.66
CA HIS A 39 2.81 4.81 -7.54
C HIS A 39 4.15 5.49 -7.79
N GLU A 40 4.27 6.72 -7.31
CA GLU A 40 5.50 7.50 -7.38
C GLU A 40 5.72 8.23 -6.06
N CYS A 41 6.88 8.00 -5.45
CA CYS A 41 7.31 8.77 -4.30
C CYS A 41 7.83 10.11 -4.81
N LYS A 42 7.11 11.19 -4.53
CA LYS A 42 7.44 12.52 -5.07
C LYS A 42 8.45 13.26 -4.21
N ILE A 43 8.21 13.34 -2.90
CA ILE A 43 8.96 14.23 -2.01
C ILE A 43 9.02 13.62 -0.60
N LYS A 44 10.21 13.59 0.01
CA LYS A 44 10.38 13.34 1.45
C LYS A 44 10.19 14.67 2.20
N VAL A 45 9.33 14.68 3.21
CA VAL A 45 8.98 15.87 4.01
C VAL A 45 9.61 15.70 5.39
N SER A 46 10.32 16.74 5.85
CA SER A 46 11.01 16.71 7.12
C SER A 46 10.04 16.92 8.28
N THR A 47 10.39 16.43 9.46
CA THR A 47 9.66 16.68 10.71
C THR A 47 9.53 18.17 11.05
N THR A 48 10.45 19.00 10.57
CA THR A 48 10.46 20.45 10.78
C THR A 48 9.39 21.19 10.00
N ASP A 49 8.81 20.56 8.97
CA ASP A 49 7.80 21.16 8.10
C ASP A 49 6.38 21.05 8.68
N PHE A 50 6.23 20.44 9.86
CA PHE A 50 4.95 20.20 10.52
C PHE A 50 4.82 20.98 11.84
N PHE A 51 3.58 21.42 12.13
CA PHE A 51 3.24 21.99 13.42
C PHE A 51 1.98 21.32 14.01
N PRO A 52 2.03 20.71 15.21
CA PRO A 52 3.24 20.45 16.00
C PRO A 52 4.21 19.49 15.28
N GLN A 53 5.49 19.54 15.65
CA GLN A 53 6.52 18.72 14.99
C GLN A 53 6.18 17.23 15.08
N LEU A 54 6.29 16.54 13.95
CA LEU A 54 6.16 15.08 13.91
C LEU A 54 7.40 14.42 14.50
N LYS A 55 7.23 13.23 15.09
CA LYS A 55 8.35 12.44 15.62
C LYS A 55 9.15 11.71 14.53
N VAL A 56 8.57 11.60 13.33
CA VAL A 56 9.05 10.74 12.26
C VAL A 56 8.91 11.46 10.93
N ASP A 57 9.86 11.24 10.03
CA ASP A 57 9.82 11.80 8.69
C ASP A 57 8.59 11.28 7.93
N ALA A 58 8.09 12.10 7.01
CA ALA A 58 7.00 11.76 6.13
C ALA A 58 7.43 11.76 4.65
N ALA A 59 6.63 11.14 3.80
CA ALA A 59 6.82 11.13 2.36
C ALA A 59 5.48 11.27 1.66
N ILE A 60 5.48 12.06 0.60
CA ILE A 60 4.33 12.27 -0.27
C ILE A 60 4.39 11.26 -1.40
N VAL A 61 3.37 10.42 -1.47
CA VAL A 61 3.21 9.42 -2.53
C VAL A 61 2.01 9.78 -3.38
N SER A 62 2.23 9.80 -4.69
CA SER A 62 1.18 9.96 -5.68
C SER A 62 0.76 8.59 -6.18
N PHE A 63 -0.54 8.33 -6.17
CA PHE A 63 -1.13 7.12 -6.73
C PHE A 63 -1.97 7.48 -7.94
N LYS A 64 -1.72 6.78 -9.03
CA LYS A 64 -2.48 6.89 -10.27
C LYS A 64 -3.24 5.60 -10.47
N LEU A 65 -4.56 5.65 -10.35
CA LEU A 65 -5.40 4.46 -10.51
C LEU A 65 -5.40 4.00 -11.97
N LYS A 66 -5.17 2.70 -12.16
CA LYS A 66 -5.31 2.02 -13.44
C LYS A 66 -6.79 1.89 -13.79
N LYS A 67 -7.12 1.87 -15.08
CA LYS A 67 -8.48 1.47 -15.48
C LYS A 67 -8.58 -0.04 -15.37
N ALA A 68 -9.80 -0.57 -15.24
CA ALA A 68 -10.01 -2.02 -15.18
C ALA A 68 -9.45 -2.78 -16.39
N ALA A 69 -9.42 -2.13 -17.57
CA ALA A 69 -8.81 -2.66 -18.78
C ALA A 69 -7.27 -2.75 -18.72
N ASP A 70 -6.63 -1.98 -17.84
CA ASP A 70 -5.18 -1.93 -17.68
C ASP A 70 -4.71 -2.81 -16.50
N TYR A 71 -5.62 -3.52 -15.84
CA TYR A 71 -5.27 -4.45 -14.77
C TYR A 71 -4.51 -5.66 -15.33
N PRO A 72 -3.55 -6.22 -14.57
CA PRO A 72 -2.91 -7.47 -14.95
C PRO A 72 -3.94 -8.56 -15.22
N CYS A 73 -3.71 -9.36 -16.28
CA CYS A 73 -4.61 -10.45 -16.64
C CYS A 73 -4.66 -11.47 -15.51
N VAL A 74 -5.81 -11.57 -14.85
CA VAL A 74 -6.11 -12.56 -13.82
C VAL A 74 -7.39 -13.28 -14.18
N SER A 75 -7.50 -14.56 -13.80
CA SER A 75 -8.68 -15.38 -14.08
C SER A 75 -9.97 -14.77 -13.52
N SER A 76 -9.90 -14.13 -12.35
CA SER A 76 -10.98 -13.32 -11.79
C SER A 76 -10.44 -12.32 -10.76
N THR A 77 -10.81 -11.06 -10.89
CA THR A 77 -10.48 -10.00 -9.91
C THR A 77 -11.00 -10.32 -8.51
N LYS A 78 -12.15 -11.00 -8.41
CA LYS A 78 -12.74 -11.42 -7.13
C LYS A 78 -11.91 -12.50 -6.45
N SER A 79 -11.45 -13.49 -7.21
CA SER A 79 -10.57 -14.56 -6.71
C SER A 79 -9.21 -14.00 -6.31
N PHE A 80 -8.66 -13.09 -7.12
CA PHE A 80 -7.41 -12.40 -6.80
C PHE A 80 -7.51 -11.61 -5.48
N PHE A 81 -8.56 -10.80 -5.31
CA PHE A 81 -8.79 -10.06 -4.07
C PHE A 81 -8.91 -10.99 -2.85
N SER A 82 -9.66 -12.10 -2.99
CA SER A 82 -9.79 -13.11 -1.94
C SER A 82 -8.45 -13.75 -1.56
N MET A 83 -7.61 -14.08 -2.55
CA MET A 83 -6.27 -14.63 -2.32
C MET A 83 -5.33 -13.62 -1.61
N VAL A 84 -5.38 -12.35 -1.98
CA VAL A 84 -4.57 -11.33 -1.32
C VAL A 84 -5.04 -11.13 0.12
N MET A 85 -6.35 -11.02 0.34
CA MET A 85 -6.91 -10.82 1.68
C MET A 85 -6.63 -11.98 2.64
N SER A 86 -6.66 -13.23 2.18
CA SER A 86 -6.31 -14.39 3.03
C SER A 86 -4.83 -14.43 3.45
N ARG A 87 -3.95 -13.70 2.75
CA ARG A 87 -2.53 -13.56 3.12
C ARG A 87 -2.28 -12.35 4.02
N ILE A 88 -3.10 -11.31 3.94
CA ILE A 88 -3.06 -10.14 4.86
C ILE A 88 -3.58 -10.55 6.23
N PHE A 89 -4.70 -11.27 6.22
CA PHE A 89 -5.39 -11.75 7.39
C PHE A 89 -5.07 -13.23 7.57
N ASP A 90 -3.97 -13.52 8.26
CA ASP A 90 -3.73 -14.87 8.78
C ASP A 90 -4.94 -15.24 9.66
N ILE A 91 -5.70 -16.24 9.23
CA ILE A 91 -7.03 -16.60 9.74
C ILE A 91 -7.03 -16.79 11.27
N HIS A 92 -5.88 -17.16 11.86
CA HIS A 92 -5.71 -17.30 13.30
C HIS A 92 -5.81 -15.98 14.09
N LYS A 93 -5.48 -14.83 13.49
CA LYS A 93 -5.58 -13.51 14.15
C LYS A 93 -6.98 -12.89 14.06
N CYS A 94 -7.79 -13.28 13.07
CA CYS A 94 -9.15 -12.78 12.93
C CYS A 94 -10.11 -13.33 13.98
N TRP A 95 -9.92 -14.58 14.47
CA TRP A 95 -10.77 -15.09 15.55
C TRP A 95 -10.68 -14.20 16.79
N LEU A 96 -9.48 -13.73 17.17
CA LEU A 96 -9.31 -12.85 18.33
C LEU A 96 -9.92 -11.44 18.13
N LEU A 97 -9.85 -10.89 16.92
CA LEU A 97 -10.33 -9.51 16.65
C LEU A 97 -11.85 -9.42 16.44
N ILE A 98 -12.53 -10.54 16.17
CA ILE A 98 -14.00 -10.58 16.05
C ILE A 98 -14.63 -11.06 17.38
N SER A 99 -13.83 -11.63 18.29
CA SER A 99 -14.27 -12.10 19.62
C SER A 99 -13.96 -11.13 20.77
N THR A 100 -13.57 -9.88 20.50
CA THR A 100 -13.34 -8.84 21.52
C THR A 100 -14.11 -7.58 21.15
#